data_AF-A0A151KUB6-F1
#
_entry.id   AF-A0A151KUB6-F1
#
_cell.length_a   1.000
_cell.length_b   1.000
_cell.length_c   1.000
_cell.angle_alpha   90.00
_cell.angle_beta   90.00
_cell.angle_gamma   90.00
#
_symmetry.space_group_name_H-M   'P 1'
#
loop_
_entity.id
_entity.type
_entity.pdbx_description
1 polymer ?
#
loop_
_entity_poly.entity_id
_entity_poly.type
_entity_poly.pdbx_seq_one_letter_code
_entity_poly.pdbx_strand_id
1 'polypeptide(L)' 'MTYVNSTLEHAEQSSDENAKDVCQKLKYAYIDERVRLEIVEVELNRTKIVMVDEKGRMRKISLIPEH' A
#
# COMPACT_ATOMS: atom_id res chain seq x y z
N MET A 1 43.03 -22.67 -18.53
CA MET A 1 42.54 -21.29 -18.41
C MET A 1 41.01 -21.34 -18.46
N THR A 2 40.36 -21.77 -17.39
CA THR A 2 38.92 -22.17 -17.38
C THR A 2 38.15 -21.71 -16.14
N TYR A 3 38.77 -20.94 -15.24
CA TYR A 3 38.16 -20.56 -13.95
C TYR A 3 37.36 -19.24 -13.98
N VAL A 4 37.30 -18.53 -15.11
CA VAL A 4 36.69 -17.20 -15.20
C VAL A 4 35.19 -17.26 -15.54
N ASN A 5 34.73 -18.31 -16.21
CA ASN A 5 33.34 -18.41 -16.67
C ASN A 5 32.37 -18.80 -15.55
N SER A 6 32.84 -19.62 -14.58
CA SER A 6 32.00 -20.08 -13.48
C SER A 6 31.56 -18.93 -12.56
N THR A 7 32.44 -17.97 -12.26
CA THR A 7 32.12 -16.84 -11.38
C THR A 7 31.14 -15.83 -12.00
N LEU A 8 31.12 -15.68 -13.33
CA LEU A 8 30.14 -14.82 -14.02
C LEU A 8 28.73 -15.42 -13.99
N GLU A 9 28.59 -16.73 -14.24
CA GLU A 9 27.28 -17.40 -14.25
C GLU A 9 26.58 -17.34 -12.88
N HIS A 10 27.33 -17.43 -11.79
CA HIS A 10 26.79 -17.30 -10.43
C HIS A 10 26.39 -15.85 -10.10
N ALA A 11 27.12 -14.86 -10.63
CA ALA A 11 26.80 -13.44 -10.45
C ALA A 11 25.51 -13.06 -11.18
N GLU A 12 25.33 -13.52 -12.42
CA GLU A 12 24.12 -13.28 -13.22
C GLU A 12 22.88 -13.96 -12.61
N GLN A 13 23.01 -15.21 -12.14
CA GLN A 13 21.94 -15.89 -11.40
C GLN A 13 21.57 -15.16 -10.09
N SER A 14 22.56 -14.63 -9.37
CA SER A 14 22.30 -13.86 -8.14
C SER A 14 21.56 -12.54 -8.39
N SER A 15 21.81 -11.88 -9.54
CA SER A 15 21.09 -10.65 -9.90
C SER A 15 19.64 -10.90 -10.32
N ASP A 16 19.39 -12.01 -11.03
CA ASP A 16 18.05 -12.36 -11.50
C ASP A 16 17.15 -12.84 -10.36
N GLU A 17 17.70 -13.59 -9.40
CA GLU A 17 16.97 -13.98 -8.18
C GLU A 17 16.66 -12.78 -7.28
N ASN A 18 17.58 -11.81 -7.16
CA ASN A 18 17.29 -10.55 -6.46
C ASN A 18 16.19 -9.73 -7.17
N ALA A 19 16.18 -9.68 -8.50
CA ALA A 19 15.14 -8.98 -9.25
C ALA A 19 13.76 -9.64 -9.05
N LYS A 20 13.68 -10.98 -9.01
CA LYS A 20 12.46 -11.72 -8.71
C LYS A 20 11.97 -11.46 -7.27
N ASP A 21 12.88 -11.43 -6.29
CA ASP A 21 12.55 -11.12 -4.90
C ASP A 21 12.00 -9.70 -4.74
N VAL A 22 12.62 -8.71 -5.38
CA VAL A 22 12.12 -7.32 -5.40
C VAL A 22 10.74 -7.21 -6.06
N CYS A 23 10.54 -7.88 -7.19
CA CYS A 23 9.24 -7.91 -7.89
C CYS A 23 8.14 -8.51 -6.99
N GLN A 24 8.46 -9.61 -6.31
CA GLN A 24 7.52 -10.28 -5.41
C GLN A 24 7.20 -9.40 -4.19
N LYS A 25 8.19 -8.72 -3.61
CA LYS A 25 8.00 -7.75 -2.52
C LYS A 25 7.09 -6.59 -2.94
N LEU A 26 7.33 -6.02 -4.13
CA LEU A 26 6.48 -4.95 -4.66
C LEU A 26 5.05 -5.41 -4.89
N LYS A 27 4.86 -6.63 -5.42
CA LYS A 27 3.54 -7.23 -5.59
C LYS A 27 2.80 -7.37 -4.26
N TYR A 28 3.46 -7.89 -3.23
CA TYR A 28 2.84 -8.02 -1.91
C TYR A 28 2.53 -6.67 -1.29
N ALA A 29 3.44 -5.70 -1.36
CA ALA A 29 3.22 -4.35 -0.86
C ALA A 29 2.01 -3.67 -1.55
N TYR A 30 1.88 -3.86 -2.87
CA TYR A 30 0.73 -3.34 -3.62
C TYR A 30 -0.59 -3.98 -3.19
N ILE A 31 -0.62 -5.31 -3.02
CA ILE A 31 -1.81 -6.04 -2.58
C ILE A 31 -2.20 -5.58 -1.17
N ASP A 32 -1.24 -5.47 -0.27
CA ASP A 32 -1.46 -5.04 1.11
C ASP A 32 -2.02 -3.62 1.18
N GLU A 33 -1.41 -2.66 0.46
CA GLU A 33 -1.88 -1.28 0.45
C GLU A 33 -3.27 -1.17 -0.20
N ARG A 34 -3.57 -1.98 -1.23
CA ARG A 34 -4.92 -2.02 -1.81
C ARG A 34 -5.98 -2.45 -0.81
N VAL A 35 -5.72 -3.52 -0.05
CA VAL A 35 -6.65 -3.99 0.98
C VAL A 35 -6.80 -2.94 2.07
N ARG A 36 -5.71 -2.31 2.49
CA ARG A 36 -5.73 -1.22 3.47
C ARG A 36 -6.59 -0.05 3.00
N LEU A 37 -6.45 0.37 1.74
CA LEU A 37 -7.21 1.47 1.17
C LEU A 37 -8.71 1.16 1.08
N GLU A 38 -9.07 -0.07 0.69
CA GLU A 38 -10.48 -0.50 0.64
C GLU A 38 -11.14 -0.39 2.03
N ILE A 39 -10.45 -0.88 3.07
CA ILE A 39 -10.95 -0.79 4.45
C ILE A 39 -11.12 0.67 4.87
N VAL A 40 -10.11 1.51 4.63
CA VAL A 40 -10.14 2.94 4.97
C VAL A 40 -11.29 3.65 4.26
N GLU A 41 -11.52 3.35 2.99
CA GLU A 41 -12.61 3.97 2.22
C GLU A 41 -13.99 3.59 2.78
N VAL A 42 -14.19 2.31 3.13
CA VAL A 42 -15.42 1.85 3.79
C VAL A 42 -15.62 2.54 5.14
N GLU A 43 -14.56 2.65 5.94
CA GLU A 43 -14.61 3.30 7.25
C GLU A 43 -14.93 4.79 7.14
N LEU A 44 -14.30 5.50 6.20
CA LEU A 44 -14.59 6.91 5.93
C LEU A 44 -16.03 7.11 5.48
N ASN A 45 -16.53 6.28 4.55
CA ASN A 45 -17.90 6.33 4.07
C ASN A 45 -18.94 6.04 5.17
N ARG A 46 -18.60 5.15 6.13
CA ARG A 46 -19.49 4.83 7.26
C ARG A 46 -19.45 5.90 8.36
N THR A 47 -18.35 6.62 8.49
CA THR A 47 -18.13 7.56 9.59
C THR A 47 -19.09 8.74 9.52
N LYS A 48 -19.69 9.08 10.67
CA LYS A 48 -20.60 10.22 10.82
C LYS A 48 -20.10 11.10 11.95
N ILE A 49 -19.66 12.31 11.61
CA ILE A 49 -19.28 13.30 12.61
C ILE A 49 -20.49 14.20 12.88
N VAL A 50 -20.81 14.40 14.15
CA VAL A 50 -21.85 15.33 14.60
C VAL A 50 -21.20 16.30 15.56
N MET A 51 -21.34 17.59 15.28
CA MET A 51 -20.86 18.69 16.11
C MET A 51 -22.04 19.37 16.80
N VAL A 52 -21.85 19.80 18.04
CA VAL A 52 -22.85 20.56 18.80
C VAL A 52 -22.33 21.99 18.97
N ASP A 53 -23.13 22.98 18.56
CA ASP A 53 -22.77 24.39 18.75
C ASP A 53 -23.11 24.89 20.16
N GLU A 54 -22.68 26.12 20.47
CA GLU A 54 -22.91 26.78 21.77
C GLU A 54 -24.40 26.92 22.13
N LYS A 55 -25.30 26.80 21.15
CA LYS A 55 -26.76 26.88 21.32
C LYS A 55 -27.40 25.48 21.39
N GLY A 56 -26.60 24.41 21.47
CA GLY A 56 -27.07 23.04 21.53
C GLY A 56 -27.55 22.47 20.19
N ARG A 57 -27.29 23.15 19.06
CA ARG A 57 -27.73 22.67 17.75
C ARG A 57 -26.74 21.66 17.19
N MET A 58 -27.25 20.53 16.73
CA MET A 58 -26.46 19.48 16.09
C MET A 58 -26.22 19.80 14.61
N ARG A 59 -24.97 19.69 14.17
CA ARG A 59 -24.56 19.81 12.76
C ARG A 59 -23.82 18.53 12.34
N LYS A 60 -24.31 17.87 11.28
CA LYS A 60 -23.61 16.74 10.67
C LYS A 60 -22.49 17.27 9.79
N ILE A 61 -21.28 16.73 9.96
CA ILE A 61 -20.10 17.05 9.15
C ILE A 61 -19.73 15.79 8.37
N SER A 62 -19.56 15.94 7.05
CA SER A 62 -19.00 14.88 6.20
C SER A 62 -17.47 14.92 6.29
N LEU A 63 -16.83 13.77 6.46
CA LEU A 63 -15.37 13.66 6.43
C LEU A 63 -14.80 13.72 5.01
N ILE A 64 -15.57 13.20 4.06
CA ILE A 64 -15.25 13.28 2.64
C ILE A 64 -15.90 14.59 2.18
N PRO A 65 -15.14 15.68 1.97
CA PRO A 65 -15.64 16.76 1.15
C PRO A 65 -16.00 16.10 -0.18
N GLU A 66 -17.26 16.24 -0.58
CA GLU A 66 -17.75 15.82 -1.87
C GLU A 66 -16.67 16.11 -2.94
N HIS A 67 -16.33 15.11 -3.73
CA HIS A 67 -15.96 15.41 -5.10
C HIS A 67 -17.18 16.05 -5.77
#